data_AF-A0A9D5S9S9-F1
#
_entry.id   AF-A0A9D5S9S9-F1
#
_cell.length_a   1.000
_cell.length_b   1.000
_cell.length_c   1.000
_cell.angle_alpha   90.00
_cell.angle_beta   90.00
_cell.angle_gamma   90.00
#
_symmetry.space_group_name_H-M   'P 1'
#
loop_
_entity.id
_entity.type
_entity.pdbx_description
1 polymer ?
#
loop_
_entity_poly.entity_id
_entity_poly.type
_entity_poly.pdbx_seq_one_letter_code
_entity_poly.pdbx_strand_id
1 'polypeptide(L)'
;MNKKTFFTMMLALVTMTGLAQTKTATVTGYSPALKDGTLVLAGTGTIGNVVDTVQAGRFAFTLPVEELTESFLGLMGEGCPNFNLTLFLRPGVTVKLTGTDCFYPLWKIESPLPEQQTERRITEHCRDVVTELMQMDLDKKPWEEREVVEMKWMKQRIDILPSLPVDAATIYALWLTSMTAKNTKDFPHMEQLKKLEKTIAARAPKGFEEQLAEIHNNVYPPRLLQVGDEAVDAELLDMQGQKHHLFEAFADGKYVLLDFWGIGCGPCMMSEPEMKEFYEKMKDKIEIIGINQNKLTEWQKHEFSKRIIWKNWNNASKDISSRYCDIGAIPYYVMISPDKRILWKSVGYGPGWFMGMADAFNGLKQDNSANLSLVIQNVNANTSGTTVSFRCYSHKDYWFRIAKDSYLEANGKKYKLTAADGIKLDEDNFTKVKASEATDEFLGNICYTDFTLTFEPFDTTPATFDFIEGDVQGAFVIRNVSVK
;
A
#
# COMPACT_ATOMS: atom_id res chain seq x y z
N MET A 1 -26.02 42.54 47.73
CA MET A 1 -27.07 41.98 46.85
C MET A 1 -27.35 43.04 45.79
N ASN A 2 -27.18 42.88 44.48
CA ASN A 2 -27.17 41.71 43.60
C ASN A 2 -26.09 41.84 42.52
N LYS A 3 -25.46 40.71 42.18
CA LYS A 3 -24.48 40.57 41.09
C LYS A 3 -25.17 40.67 39.74
N LYS A 4 -24.67 41.52 38.85
CA LYS A 4 -24.95 41.50 37.40
C LYS A 4 -23.91 40.60 36.73
N THR A 5 -24.36 39.55 36.06
CA THR A 5 -23.52 38.60 35.34
C THR A 5 -23.17 39.17 33.97
N PHE A 6 -21.86 39.33 33.71
CA PHE A 6 -21.30 39.65 32.40
C PHE A 6 -21.38 38.42 31.49
N PHE A 7 -21.99 38.56 30.32
CA PHE A 7 -21.85 37.61 29.21
C PHE A 7 -20.69 38.11 28.34
N THR A 8 -19.55 37.42 28.40
CA THR A 8 -18.39 37.72 27.54
C THR A 8 -18.58 37.01 26.21
N MET A 9 -19.01 37.75 25.19
CA MET A 9 -19.03 37.33 23.79
C MET A 9 -17.61 37.45 23.25
N MET A 10 -16.89 36.33 23.15
CA MET A 10 -15.53 36.30 22.59
C MET A 10 -15.63 36.24 21.07
N LEU A 11 -15.58 37.41 20.42
CA LEU A 11 -15.50 37.55 18.97
C LEU A 11 -14.04 37.33 18.55
N ALA A 12 -13.70 36.14 18.06
CA ALA A 12 -12.41 35.90 17.43
C ALA A 12 -12.42 36.50 16.02
N LEU A 13 -11.74 37.64 15.84
CA LEU A 13 -11.40 38.16 14.52
C LEU A 13 -10.34 37.25 13.90
N VAL A 14 -10.74 36.43 12.93
CA VAL A 14 -9.82 35.74 12.02
C VAL A 14 -9.60 36.66 10.81
N THR A 15 -8.35 37.01 10.58
CA THR A 15 -7.88 37.75 9.40
C THR A 15 -8.23 36.98 8.13
N MET A 16 -9.04 37.59 7.26
CA MET A 16 -9.42 37.06 5.95
C MET A 16 -8.24 37.13 4.97
N THR A 17 -7.46 36.07 4.89
CA THR A 17 -6.84 35.67 3.62
C THR A 17 -7.88 34.88 2.84
N GLY A 18 -8.00 35.12 1.54
CA GLY A 18 -9.07 34.58 0.70
C GLY A 18 -9.16 33.05 0.74
N LEU A 19 -10.03 32.53 1.60
CA LEU A 19 -10.40 31.12 1.64
C LEU A 19 -11.52 30.93 0.63
N ALA A 20 -11.30 30.09 -0.37
CA ALA A 20 -12.41 29.48 -1.08
C ALA A 20 -13.37 28.91 -0.03
N GLN A 21 -14.65 29.28 -0.09
CA GLN A 21 -15.65 28.78 0.83
C GLN A 21 -15.71 27.25 0.68
N THR A 22 -15.20 26.52 1.68
CA THR A 22 -15.19 25.05 1.65
C THR A 22 -16.61 24.57 1.41
N LYS A 23 -16.84 23.89 0.30
CA LYS A 23 -18.14 23.31 -0.01
C LYS A 23 -18.38 22.14 0.92
N THR A 24 -19.61 22.01 1.42
CA THR A 24 -19.93 21.00 2.43
C THR A 24 -21.28 20.35 2.19
N ALA A 25 -21.49 19.17 2.78
CA ALA A 25 -22.76 18.50 2.91
C ALA A 25 -23.05 18.22 4.38
N THR A 26 -24.33 18.25 4.76
CA THR A 26 -24.76 18.03 6.15
C THR A 26 -25.50 16.70 6.28
N VAL A 27 -25.21 15.98 7.35
CA VAL A 27 -25.93 14.76 7.72
C VAL A 27 -26.52 14.94 9.11
N THR A 28 -27.79 14.62 9.28
CA THR A 28 -28.47 14.62 10.59
C THR A 28 -29.12 13.28 10.83
N GLY A 29 -29.05 12.77 12.05
CA GLY A 29 -29.72 11.53 12.41
C GLY A 29 -30.49 11.60 13.72
N TYR A 30 -31.53 10.78 13.80
CA TYR A 30 -32.29 10.58 15.02
C TYR A 30 -32.73 9.12 15.15
N SER A 31 -32.49 8.55 16.34
CA SER A 31 -33.19 7.35 16.79
C SER A 31 -33.31 7.39 18.32
N PRO A 32 -34.50 7.12 18.88
CA PRO A 32 -34.69 7.07 20.33
C PRO A 32 -33.93 5.93 21.01
N ALA A 33 -33.43 4.94 20.26
CA ALA A 33 -32.67 3.83 20.80
C ALA A 33 -31.19 4.18 21.04
N LEU A 34 -30.67 5.25 20.43
CA LEU A 34 -29.28 5.64 20.59
C LEU A 34 -29.02 6.20 21.99
N LYS A 35 -27.95 5.72 22.62
CA LYS A 35 -27.50 6.20 23.94
C LYS A 35 -26.67 7.48 23.79
N ASP A 36 -26.82 8.38 24.76
CA ASP A 36 -25.95 9.54 24.90
C ASP A 36 -24.49 9.08 25.02
N GLY A 37 -23.59 9.74 24.29
CA GLY A 37 -22.18 9.34 24.23
C GLY A 37 -21.84 8.33 23.13
N THR A 38 -22.81 7.81 22.38
CA THR A 38 -22.54 7.01 21.17
C THR A 38 -21.73 7.86 20.19
N LEU A 39 -20.58 7.37 19.76
CA LEU A 39 -19.71 8.08 18.83
C LEU A 39 -20.22 7.93 17.40
N VAL A 40 -20.23 9.03 16.67
CA VAL A 40 -20.58 9.05 15.25
C VAL A 40 -19.30 9.17 14.45
N LEU A 41 -19.02 8.16 13.61
CA LEU A 41 -17.89 8.16 12.72
C LEU A 41 -18.36 8.41 11.30
N ALA A 42 -17.67 9.28 10.58
CA ALA A 42 -17.89 9.49 9.17
C ALA A 42 -16.61 9.93 8.46
N GLY A 43 -16.59 9.70 7.16
CA GLY A 43 -15.45 10.06 6.31
C GLY A 43 -15.81 9.97 4.83
N THR A 44 -14.89 10.43 3.99
CA THR A 44 -14.91 10.20 2.54
C THR A 44 -13.78 9.24 2.22
N GLY A 45 -14.04 8.18 1.44
CA GLY A 45 -13.11 7.06 1.25
C GLY A 45 -13.13 6.05 2.41
N THR A 46 -11.99 5.45 2.76
CA THR A 46 -11.91 4.29 3.68
C THR A 46 -11.53 4.64 5.13
N ILE A 47 -11.17 5.89 5.42
CA ILE A 47 -10.76 6.33 6.76
C ILE A 47 -11.81 7.31 7.31
N GLY A 48 -12.26 7.05 8.54
CA GLY A 48 -13.29 7.84 9.22
C GLY A 48 -12.75 8.48 10.47
N ASN A 49 -13.28 9.64 10.81
CA ASN A 49 -13.00 10.32 12.08
C ASN A 49 -14.27 10.35 12.92
N VAL A 50 -14.13 10.52 14.24
CA VAL A 50 -15.26 10.90 15.08
C VAL A 50 -15.69 12.31 14.67
N VAL A 51 -16.91 12.44 14.16
CA VAL A 51 -17.46 13.69 13.62
C VAL A 51 -18.52 14.31 14.53
N ASP A 52 -19.13 13.51 15.39
CA ASP A 52 -20.11 13.96 16.38
C ASP A 52 -20.27 12.93 17.51
N THR A 53 -21.05 13.27 18.53
CA THR A 53 -21.44 12.38 19.62
C THR A 53 -22.94 12.54 19.86
N VAL A 54 -23.65 11.42 19.98
CA VAL A 54 -25.10 11.41 20.16
C VAL A 54 -25.50 12.10 21.46
N GLN A 55 -26.51 12.97 21.36
CA GLN A 55 -27.21 13.59 22.50
C GLN A 55 -28.73 13.55 22.28
N ALA A 56 -29.47 13.04 23.25
CA ALA A 56 -30.93 12.88 23.19
C ALA A 56 -31.39 12.15 21.91
N GLY A 57 -30.65 11.09 21.56
CA GLY A 57 -30.88 10.27 20.37
C GLY A 57 -30.56 10.95 19.04
N ARG A 58 -29.96 12.16 19.04
CA ARG A 58 -29.67 12.95 17.84
C ARG A 58 -28.18 13.12 17.60
N PHE A 59 -27.82 13.26 16.33
CA PHE A 59 -26.50 13.71 15.89
C PHE A 59 -26.62 14.57 14.63
N ALA A 60 -25.64 15.44 14.41
CA ALA A 60 -25.52 16.26 13.22
C ALA A 60 -24.05 16.60 12.94
N PHE A 61 -23.61 16.35 11.71
CA PHE A 61 -22.25 16.72 11.28
C PHE A 61 -22.24 17.25 9.85
N THR A 62 -21.13 17.86 9.49
CA THR A 62 -20.90 18.43 8.16
C THR A 62 -19.55 17.94 7.64
N LEU A 63 -19.52 17.47 6.40
CA LEU A 63 -18.30 17.01 5.73
C LEU A 63 -17.93 17.94 4.57
N PRO A 64 -16.63 18.21 4.34
CA PRO A 64 -16.18 18.89 3.14
C PRO A 64 -16.38 17.97 1.93
N VAL A 65 -17.09 18.45 0.92
CA VAL A 65 -17.30 17.74 -0.35
C VAL A 65 -17.28 18.75 -1.49
N GLU A 66 -16.51 18.47 -2.54
CA GLU A 66 -16.39 19.37 -3.70
C GLU A 66 -17.35 19.01 -4.83
N GLU A 67 -17.71 17.73 -4.92
CA GLU A 67 -18.53 17.12 -5.97
C GLU A 67 -19.37 15.97 -5.41
N LEU A 68 -19.94 15.12 -6.27
CA LEU A 68 -20.57 13.88 -5.81
C LEU A 68 -19.52 13.02 -5.13
N THR A 69 -19.73 12.71 -3.86
CA THR A 69 -18.76 11.96 -3.06
C THR A 69 -19.48 10.84 -2.33
N GLU A 70 -18.92 9.64 -2.45
CA GLU A 70 -19.25 8.52 -1.57
C GLU A 70 -18.62 8.74 -0.20
N SER A 71 -19.44 8.52 0.82
CA SER A 71 -19.11 8.68 2.23
C SER A 71 -19.70 7.50 2.98
N PHE A 72 -19.23 7.28 4.20
CA PHE A 72 -19.80 6.29 5.09
C PHE A 72 -20.14 6.91 6.44
N LEU A 73 -21.07 6.26 7.15
CA LEU A 73 -21.39 6.53 8.54
C LEU A 73 -21.31 5.22 9.34
N GLY A 74 -20.66 5.29 10.51
CA GLY A 74 -20.66 4.24 11.52
C GLY A 74 -21.09 4.80 12.88
N LEU A 75 -21.71 3.96 13.71
CA LEU A 75 -22.05 4.30 15.09
C LEU A 75 -21.33 3.35 16.05
N MET A 76 -20.55 3.91 16.97
CA MET A 76 -19.86 3.16 18.02
C MET A 76 -20.49 3.48 19.37
N GLY A 77 -21.33 2.56 19.84
CA GLY A 77 -22.03 2.69 21.11
C GLY A 77 -22.77 1.39 21.46
N GLU A 78 -23.30 1.33 22.68
CA GLU A 78 -24.04 0.17 23.14
C GLU A 78 -25.21 -0.17 22.19
N GLY A 79 -25.30 -1.44 21.80
CA GLY A 79 -26.34 -1.94 20.90
C GLY A 79 -26.18 -1.54 19.42
N CYS A 80 -25.15 -0.77 19.05
CA CYS A 80 -24.87 -0.43 17.66
C CYS A 80 -23.96 -1.51 17.02
N PRO A 81 -24.36 -2.09 15.88
CA PRO A 81 -23.52 -3.04 15.16
C PRO A 81 -22.36 -2.30 14.47
N ASN A 82 -21.21 -2.98 14.36
CA ASN A 82 -20.06 -2.52 13.62
C ASN A 82 -20.27 -2.70 12.11
N PHE A 83 -20.96 -1.74 11.52
CA PHE A 83 -21.34 -1.72 10.11
C PHE A 83 -20.98 -0.38 9.49
N ASN A 84 -21.05 -0.30 8.16
CA ASN A 84 -21.01 0.97 7.46
C ASN A 84 -22.35 1.21 6.78
N LEU A 85 -22.89 2.41 6.95
CA LEU A 85 -23.94 2.95 6.10
C LEU A 85 -23.29 3.76 4.98
N THR A 86 -23.50 3.35 3.73
CA THR A 86 -23.05 4.11 2.56
C THR A 86 -23.96 5.31 2.30
N LEU A 87 -23.33 6.49 2.17
CA LEU A 87 -23.97 7.77 1.91
C LEU A 87 -23.40 8.40 0.64
N PHE A 88 -24.26 9.00 -0.17
CA PHE A 88 -23.87 9.88 -1.28
C PHE A 88 -24.11 11.31 -0.86
N LEU A 89 -23.09 12.16 -1.05
CA LEU A 89 -23.09 13.56 -0.65
C LEU A 89 -22.74 14.46 -1.84
N ARG A 90 -23.29 15.69 -1.85
CA ARG A 90 -22.92 16.77 -2.77
C ARG A 90 -22.92 18.11 -2.03
N PRO A 91 -22.17 19.12 -2.49
CA PRO A 91 -22.22 20.47 -1.95
C PRO A 91 -23.65 20.98 -1.72
N GLY A 92 -23.94 21.47 -0.52
CA GLY A 92 -25.22 22.06 -0.13
C GLY A 92 -26.34 21.06 0.16
N VAL A 93 -26.12 19.75 0.02
CA VAL A 93 -27.14 18.73 0.30
C VAL A 93 -27.20 18.42 1.79
N THR A 94 -28.43 18.30 2.30
CA THR A 94 -28.70 17.73 3.63
C THR A 94 -29.29 16.34 3.49
N VAL A 95 -28.69 15.35 4.16
CA VAL A 95 -29.21 13.98 4.28
C VAL A 95 -29.76 13.79 5.68
N LYS A 96 -31.00 13.29 5.80
CA LYS A 96 -31.63 13.02 7.10
C LYS A 96 -31.83 11.52 7.30
N LEU A 97 -31.43 11.05 8.47
CA LEU A 97 -31.52 9.66 8.89
C LEU A 97 -32.53 9.55 10.03
N THR A 98 -33.45 8.61 9.95
CA THR A 98 -34.44 8.37 11.02
C THR A 98 -34.66 6.88 11.24
N GLY A 99 -34.45 6.45 12.48
CA GLY A 99 -34.64 5.07 12.91
C GLY A 99 -35.35 4.97 14.25
N THR A 100 -35.61 3.74 14.66
CA THR A 100 -36.23 3.39 15.96
C THR A 100 -35.38 2.42 16.79
N ASP A 101 -34.24 2.01 16.24
CA ASP A 101 -33.30 1.02 16.77
C ASP A 101 -31.87 1.54 16.54
N CYS A 102 -30.86 0.68 16.70
CA CYS A 102 -29.46 0.98 16.38
C CYS A 102 -29.01 0.39 15.03
N PHE A 103 -29.92 -0.14 14.19
CA PHE A 103 -29.60 -0.77 12.91
C PHE A 103 -29.57 0.29 11.80
N TYR A 104 -28.68 1.27 11.96
CA TYR A 104 -28.59 2.48 11.12
C TYR A 104 -28.39 2.26 9.61
N PRO A 105 -27.78 1.17 9.11
CA PRO A 105 -27.77 0.89 7.68
C PRO A 105 -29.18 0.72 7.08
N LEU A 106 -30.17 0.36 7.90
CA LEU A 106 -31.54 0.07 7.48
C LEU A 106 -32.54 1.19 7.77
N TRP A 107 -32.08 2.32 8.33
CA TRP A 107 -32.92 3.46 8.68
C TRP A 107 -33.52 4.16 7.45
N LYS A 108 -34.58 4.93 7.68
CA LYS A 108 -35.12 5.81 6.65
C LYS A 108 -34.10 6.90 6.34
N ILE A 109 -33.74 7.04 5.05
CA ILE A 109 -32.84 8.08 4.56
C ILE A 109 -33.60 9.01 3.63
N GLU A 110 -33.64 10.29 3.98
CA GLU A 110 -34.18 11.35 3.15
C GLU A 110 -33.01 12.09 2.50
N SER A 111 -32.90 11.95 1.17
CA SER A 111 -31.88 12.61 0.36
C SER A 111 -32.45 12.94 -1.01
N PRO A 112 -32.16 14.13 -1.58
CA PRO A 112 -32.57 14.50 -2.92
C PRO A 112 -31.75 13.80 -4.02
N LEU A 113 -30.65 13.12 -3.66
CA LEU A 113 -29.72 12.55 -4.63
C LEU A 113 -30.25 11.23 -5.20
N PRO A 114 -30.34 11.07 -6.54
CA PRO A 114 -30.73 9.82 -7.19
C PRO A 114 -29.88 8.62 -6.77
N GLU A 115 -28.57 8.82 -6.63
CA GLU A 115 -27.61 7.77 -6.25
C GLU A 115 -27.92 7.21 -4.86
N GLN A 116 -28.37 8.06 -3.92
CA GLN A 116 -28.83 7.59 -2.61
C GLN A 116 -30.13 6.77 -2.72
N GLN A 117 -30.99 7.06 -3.71
CA GLN A 117 -32.19 6.26 -3.95
C GLN A 117 -31.83 4.89 -4.52
N THR A 118 -30.85 4.82 -5.42
CA THR A 118 -30.29 3.57 -5.93
C THR A 118 -29.69 2.73 -4.80
N GLU A 119 -28.85 3.32 -3.95
CA GLU A 119 -28.27 2.63 -2.79
C GLU A 119 -29.35 2.09 -1.84
N ARG A 120 -30.40 2.89 -1.56
CA ARG A 120 -31.54 2.41 -0.77
C ARG A 120 -32.23 1.20 -1.38
N ARG A 121 -32.38 1.12 -2.70
CA ARG A 121 -32.98 -0.04 -3.38
C ARG A 121 -32.11 -1.29 -3.21
N ILE A 122 -30.79 -1.14 -3.20
CA ILE A 122 -29.84 -2.24 -2.94
C ILE A 122 -30.01 -2.72 -1.51
N THR A 123 -29.93 -1.81 -0.54
CA THR A 123 -30.08 -2.12 0.89
C THR A 123 -31.42 -2.75 1.20
N GLU A 124 -32.52 -2.23 0.65
CA GLU A 124 -33.86 -2.79 0.85
C GLU A 124 -33.97 -4.21 0.29
N HIS A 125 -33.41 -4.48 -0.90
CA HIS A 125 -33.36 -5.82 -1.46
C HIS A 125 -32.56 -6.80 -0.58
N CYS A 126 -31.55 -6.28 0.14
CA CYS A 126 -30.70 -7.07 1.02
C CYS A 126 -31.13 -7.03 2.50
N ARG A 127 -32.29 -6.43 2.83
CA ARG A 127 -32.69 -6.06 4.20
C ARG A 127 -32.58 -7.23 5.18
N ASP A 128 -33.12 -8.38 4.82
CA ASP A 128 -33.18 -9.54 5.71
C ASP A 128 -31.77 -10.06 6.05
N VAL A 129 -30.91 -10.17 5.04
CA VAL A 129 -29.53 -10.68 5.22
C VAL A 129 -28.66 -9.65 5.95
N VAL A 130 -28.82 -8.35 5.67
CA VAL A 130 -28.12 -7.29 6.40
C VAL A 130 -28.57 -7.25 7.86
N THR A 131 -29.86 -7.48 8.14
CA THR A 131 -30.37 -7.61 9.52
C THR A 131 -29.74 -8.78 10.24
N GLU A 132 -29.68 -9.96 9.59
CA GLU A 132 -29.02 -11.15 10.13
C GLU A 132 -27.54 -10.88 10.45
N LEU A 133 -26.78 -10.28 9.52
CA LEU A 133 -25.36 -10.00 9.72
C LEU A 133 -25.09 -8.98 10.85
N MET A 134 -25.96 -7.98 11.02
CA MET A 134 -25.88 -7.03 12.14
C MET A 134 -26.19 -7.70 13.47
N GLN A 135 -27.17 -8.60 13.52
CA GLN A 135 -27.46 -9.36 14.73
C GLN A 135 -26.29 -10.29 15.09
N MET A 136 -25.72 -10.98 14.10
CA MET A 136 -24.52 -11.81 14.28
C MET A 136 -23.32 -11.01 14.79
N ASP A 137 -23.18 -9.74 14.38
CA ASP A 137 -22.15 -8.84 14.90
C ASP A 137 -22.32 -8.57 16.40
N LEU A 138 -23.54 -8.20 16.81
CA LEU A 138 -23.88 -7.93 18.20
C LEU A 138 -23.73 -9.18 19.09
N ASP A 139 -24.09 -10.34 18.53
CA ASP A 139 -23.93 -11.64 19.17
C ASP A 139 -22.47 -12.13 19.16
N LYS A 140 -21.55 -11.39 18.50
CA LYS A 140 -20.13 -11.71 18.33
C LYS A 140 -19.90 -13.10 17.74
N LYS A 141 -20.67 -13.45 16.72
CA LYS A 141 -20.53 -14.72 16.02
C LYS A 141 -19.15 -14.87 15.38
N PRO A 142 -18.58 -16.10 15.35
CA PRO A 142 -17.34 -16.38 14.65
C PRO A 142 -17.41 -15.98 13.18
N TRP A 143 -16.26 -15.63 12.61
CA TRP A 143 -16.14 -15.21 11.21
C TRP A 143 -16.71 -16.26 10.24
N GLU A 144 -16.46 -17.53 10.49
CA GLU A 144 -16.86 -18.66 9.63
C GLU A 144 -18.39 -18.79 9.50
N GLU A 145 -19.12 -18.51 10.58
CA GLU A 145 -20.60 -18.46 10.53
C GLU A 145 -21.07 -17.24 9.73
N ARG A 146 -20.43 -16.08 9.94
CA ARG A 146 -20.78 -14.82 9.27
C ARG A 146 -20.51 -14.90 7.77
N GLU A 147 -19.39 -15.49 7.35
CA GLU A 147 -18.98 -15.63 5.96
C GLU A 147 -20.06 -16.31 5.11
N VAL A 148 -20.75 -17.33 5.64
CA VAL A 148 -21.86 -18.00 4.94
C VAL A 148 -22.99 -17.02 4.62
N VAL A 149 -23.33 -16.13 5.57
CA VAL A 149 -24.38 -15.14 5.41
C VAL A 149 -23.90 -13.97 4.54
N GLU A 150 -22.62 -13.59 4.62
CA GLU A 150 -22.01 -12.61 3.73
C GLU A 150 -22.04 -13.06 2.27
N MET A 151 -21.82 -14.36 1.99
CA MET A 151 -21.94 -14.88 0.63
C MET A 151 -23.39 -14.79 0.11
N LYS A 152 -24.40 -15.01 0.96
CA LYS A 152 -25.80 -14.75 0.59
C LYS A 152 -26.03 -13.27 0.29
N TRP A 153 -25.44 -12.38 1.09
CA TRP A 153 -25.53 -10.93 0.86
C TRP A 153 -24.91 -10.54 -0.48
N MET A 154 -23.71 -11.04 -0.78
CA MET A 154 -23.04 -10.81 -2.07
C MET A 154 -23.87 -11.31 -3.23
N LYS A 155 -24.50 -12.48 -3.11
CA LYS A 155 -25.41 -12.99 -4.13
C LYS A 155 -26.60 -12.05 -4.38
N GLN A 156 -27.28 -11.60 -3.32
CA GLN A 156 -28.43 -10.70 -3.45
C GLN A 156 -28.05 -9.36 -4.08
N ARG A 157 -26.86 -8.82 -3.75
CA ARG A 157 -26.32 -7.63 -4.41
C ARG A 157 -26.10 -7.89 -5.91
N ILE A 158 -25.47 -9.01 -6.28
CA ILE A 158 -25.25 -9.37 -7.69
C ILE A 158 -26.59 -9.48 -8.44
N ASP A 159 -27.62 -10.07 -7.82
CA ASP A 159 -28.92 -10.30 -8.45
C ASP A 159 -29.69 -9.00 -8.73
N ILE A 160 -29.60 -7.99 -7.85
CA ILE A 160 -30.37 -6.73 -7.99
C ILE A 160 -29.74 -5.72 -8.95
N LEU A 161 -28.40 -5.65 -9.00
CA LEU A 161 -27.67 -4.61 -9.73
C LEU A 161 -28.06 -4.45 -11.22
N PRO A 162 -28.33 -5.52 -12.01
CA PRO A 162 -28.75 -5.37 -13.41
C PRO A 162 -30.04 -4.55 -13.61
N SER A 163 -30.91 -4.51 -12.61
CA SER A 163 -32.23 -3.84 -12.62
C SER A 163 -32.18 -2.36 -12.24
N LEU A 164 -31.00 -1.86 -11.85
CA LEU A 164 -30.80 -0.49 -11.38
C LEU A 164 -30.28 0.43 -12.51
N PRO A 165 -30.41 1.75 -12.36
CA PRO A 165 -29.64 2.71 -13.15
C PRO A 165 -28.14 2.45 -12.97
N VAL A 166 -27.34 2.64 -14.02
CA VAL A 166 -25.89 2.60 -13.90
C VAL A 166 -25.39 3.99 -13.50
N ASP A 167 -25.43 4.26 -12.19
CA ASP A 167 -24.98 5.48 -11.54
C ASP A 167 -23.84 5.18 -10.55
N ALA A 168 -23.39 6.20 -9.80
CA ALA A 168 -22.28 6.04 -8.85
C ALA A 168 -22.56 5.00 -7.75
N ALA A 169 -23.83 4.78 -7.36
CA ALA A 169 -24.18 3.78 -6.36
C ALA A 169 -24.06 2.37 -6.91
N THR A 170 -24.55 2.13 -8.12
CA THR A 170 -24.39 0.83 -8.80
C THR A 170 -22.91 0.51 -9.04
N ILE A 171 -22.11 1.49 -9.47
CA ILE A 171 -20.66 1.31 -9.67
C ILE A 171 -19.95 1.01 -8.35
N TYR A 172 -20.24 1.77 -7.29
CA TYR A 172 -19.66 1.53 -5.97
C TYR A 172 -20.05 0.17 -5.39
N ALA A 173 -21.32 -0.24 -5.56
CA ALA A 173 -21.78 -1.53 -5.09
C ALA A 173 -21.09 -2.69 -5.82
N LEU A 174 -20.91 -2.57 -7.15
CA LEU A 174 -20.14 -3.52 -7.94
C LEU A 174 -18.68 -3.56 -7.50
N TRP A 175 -18.07 -2.40 -7.19
CA TRP A 175 -16.71 -2.31 -6.66
C TRP A 175 -16.56 -3.06 -5.33
N LEU A 176 -17.45 -2.83 -4.36
CA LEU A 176 -17.44 -3.57 -3.09
C LEU A 176 -17.53 -5.09 -3.32
N THR A 177 -18.45 -5.54 -4.18
CA THR A 177 -18.56 -6.97 -4.49
C THR A 177 -17.31 -7.52 -5.17
N SER A 178 -16.68 -6.75 -6.08
CA SER A 178 -15.43 -7.15 -6.72
C SER A 178 -14.27 -7.26 -5.74
N MET A 179 -14.18 -6.35 -4.77
CA MET A 179 -13.16 -6.39 -3.72
C MET A 179 -13.34 -7.60 -2.82
N THR A 180 -14.58 -7.89 -2.39
CA THR A 180 -14.87 -9.10 -1.61
C THR A 180 -14.46 -10.34 -2.41
N ALA A 181 -14.86 -10.45 -3.67
CA ALA A 181 -14.50 -11.59 -4.51
C ALA A 181 -12.99 -11.78 -4.67
N LYS A 182 -12.22 -10.68 -4.80
CA LYS A 182 -10.75 -10.72 -4.87
C LYS A 182 -10.11 -11.26 -3.59
N ASN A 183 -10.69 -10.95 -2.44
CA ASN A 183 -10.14 -11.31 -1.12
C ASN A 183 -10.73 -12.62 -0.56
N THR A 184 -11.77 -13.16 -1.16
CA THR A 184 -12.37 -14.43 -0.77
C THR A 184 -11.82 -15.55 -1.65
N LYS A 185 -11.12 -16.50 -1.02
CA LYS A 185 -10.68 -17.72 -1.70
C LYS A 185 -11.90 -18.48 -2.24
N ASP A 186 -11.83 -18.92 -3.49
CA ASP A 186 -12.88 -19.71 -4.15
C ASP A 186 -14.28 -19.03 -4.10
N PHE A 187 -14.33 -17.71 -4.36
CA PHE A 187 -15.57 -16.92 -4.31
C PHE A 187 -16.74 -17.60 -5.08
N PRO A 188 -17.83 -18.02 -4.41
CA PRO A 188 -18.86 -18.89 -5.01
C PRO A 188 -19.65 -18.29 -6.17
N HIS A 189 -19.66 -16.96 -6.30
CA HIS A 189 -20.48 -16.23 -7.27
C HIS A 189 -19.65 -15.58 -8.39
N MET A 190 -18.44 -16.11 -8.64
CA MET A 190 -17.48 -15.49 -9.54
C MET A 190 -17.99 -15.37 -10.99
N GLU A 191 -18.66 -16.40 -11.50
CA GLU A 191 -19.19 -16.37 -12.88
C GLU A 191 -20.36 -15.39 -13.04
N GLN A 192 -21.21 -15.26 -12.01
CA GLN A 192 -22.27 -14.25 -11.98
C GLN A 192 -21.68 -12.83 -11.92
N LEU A 193 -20.65 -12.63 -11.09
CA LEU A 193 -19.94 -11.36 -10.97
C LEU A 193 -19.26 -10.97 -12.30
N LYS A 194 -18.58 -11.90 -12.97
CA LYS A 194 -17.98 -11.67 -14.31
C LYS A 194 -19.01 -11.23 -15.35
N LYS A 195 -20.20 -11.85 -15.34
CA LYS A 195 -21.30 -11.47 -16.24
C LYS A 195 -21.86 -10.09 -15.88
N LEU A 196 -22.00 -9.81 -14.59
CA LEU A 196 -22.49 -8.53 -14.09
C LEU A 196 -21.55 -7.39 -14.46
N GLU A 197 -20.24 -7.56 -14.23
CA GLU A 197 -19.22 -6.56 -14.57
C GLU A 197 -19.32 -6.15 -16.04
N LYS A 198 -19.33 -7.12 -16.97
CA LYS A 198 -19.49 -6.84 -18.41
C LYS A 198 -20.79 -6.10 -18.72
N THR A 199 -21.87 -6.46 -18.05
CA THR A 199 -23.20 -5.86 -18.27
C THR A 199 -23.23 -4.40 -17.81
N ILE A 200 -22.63 -4.11 -16.65
CA ILE A 200 -22.56 -2.76 -16.10
C ILE A 200 -21.57 -1.91 -16.89
N ALA A 201 -20.38 -2.42 -17.21
CA ALA A 201 -19.37 -1.71 -17.99
C ALA A 201 -19.89 -1.28 -19.37
N ALA A 202 -20.65 -2.13 -20.05
CA ALA A 202 -21.25 -1.81 -21.35
C ALA A 202 -22.33 -0.71 -21.30
N ARG A 203 -22.90 -0.45 -20.13
CA ARG A 203 -23.99 0.53 -19.91
C ARG A 203 -23.54 1.76 -19.14
N ALA A 204 -22.30 1.78 -18.62
CA ALA A 204 -21.81 2.85 -17.79
C ALA A 204 -21.63 4.15 -18.59
N PRO A 205 -22.00 5.31 -18.03
CA PRO A 205 -21.72 6.58 -18.65
C PRO A 205 -20.22 6.90 -18.58
N LYS A 206 -19.78 7.85 -19.41
CA LYS A 206 -18.42 8.39 -19.33
C LYS A 206 -18.13 8.97 -17.95
N GLY A 207 -16.89 8.88 -17.50
CA GLY A 207 -16.42 9.35 -16.18
C GLY A 207 -16.30 8.25 -15.13
N PHE A 208 -16.57 6.99 -15.48
CA PHE A 208 -16.38 5.82 -14.62
C PHE A 208 -15.24 4.89 -15.07
N GLU A 209 -14.44 5.30 -16.05
CA GLU A 209 -13.41 4.47 -16.67
C GLU A 209 -12.38 3.97 -15.65
N GLU A 210 -11.96 4.81 -14.70
CA GLU A 210 -11.01 4.43 -13.64
C GLU A 210 -11.61 3.39 -12.68
N GLN A 211 -12.85 3.61 -12.22
CA GLN A 211 -13.54 2.70 -11.31
C GLN A 211 -13.80 1.35 -11.98
N LEU A 212 -14.20 1.36 -13.25
CA LEU A 212 -14.45 0.15 -14.03
C LEU A 212 -13.15 -0.62 -14.31
N ALA A 213 -12.03 0.06 -14.56
CA ALA A 213 -10.73 -0.58 -14.69
C ALA A 213 -10.32 -1.27 -13.37
N GLU A 214 -10.54 -0.63 -12.22
CA GLU A 214 -10.28 -1.23 -10.91
C GLU A 214 -11.18 -2.45 -10.65
N ILE A 215 -12.48 -2.33 -10.93
CA ILE A 215 -13.44 -3.44 -10.84
C ILE A 215 -12.98 -4.60 -11.74
N HIS A 216 -12.60 -4.29 -12.98
CA HIS A 216 -12.14 -5.29 -13.94
C HIS A 216 -10.92 -6.04 -13.41
N ASN A 217 -9.94 -5.34 -12.84
CA ASN A 217 -8.75 -5.96 -12.25
C ASN A 217 -9.08 -6.78 -10.99
N ASN A 218 -10.12 -6.43 -10.23
CA ASN A 218 -10.56 -7.26 -9.11
C ASN A 218 -11.25 -8.55 -9.59
N VAL A 219 -11.98 -8.50 -10.70
CA VAL A 219 -12.71 -9.64 -11.27
C VAL A 219 -11.81 -10.53 -12.16
N TYR A 220 -10.85 -9.94 -12.84
CA TYR A 220 -9.90 -10.61 -13.71
C TYR A 220 -8.49 -10.18 -13.31
N PRO A 221 -8.02 -10.60 -12.12
CA PRO A 221 -6.69 -10.22 -11.66
C PRO A 221 -5.67 -10.66 -12.70
N PRO A 222 -4.82 -9.73 -13.18
CA PRO A 222 -3.80 -10.12 -14.14
C PRO A 222 -2.83 -11.09 -13.49
N ARG A 223 -2.11 -11.85 -14.33
CA ARG A 223 -1.01 -12.67 -13.84
C ARG A 223 0.01 -11.77 -13.14
N LEU A 224 0.30 -12.13 -11.90
CA LEU A 224 1.39 -11.54 -11.14
C LEU A 224 2.73 -11.99 -11.71
N LEU A 225 3.55 -11.02 -12.12
CA LEU A 225 4.89 -11.23 -12.67
C LEU A 225 5.86 -11.65 -11.57
N GLN A 226 6.67 -12.65 -11.85
CA GLN A 226 7.68 -13.20 -10.93
C GLN A 226 9.09 -12.78 -11.35
N VAL A 227 10.06 -12.95 -10.45
CA VAL A 227 11.48 -12.85 -10.83
C VAL A 227 11.76 -13.84 -11.97
N GLY A 228 12.45 -13.37 -13.00
CA GLY A 228 12.72 -14.10 -14.24
C GLY A 228 11.69 -13.90 -15.35
N ASP A 229 10.47 -13.42 -15.04
CA ASP A 229 9.48 -13.09 -16.07
C ASP A 229 9.93 -11.88 -16.90
N GLU A 230 9.43 -11.79 -18.13
CA GLU A 230 9.51 -10.57 -18.93
C GLU A 230 8.57 -9.50 -18.34
N ALA A 231 9.08 -8.29 -18.20
CA ALA A 231 8.32 -7.13 -17.79
C ALA A 231 7.17 -6.89 -18.80
N VAL A 232 6.11 -6.25 -18.33
CA VAL A 232 4.95 -5.84 -19.14
C VAL A 232 4.91 -4.32 -19.21
N ASP A 233 4.71 -3.80 -20.41
CA ASP A 233 4.55 -2.36 -20.63
C ASP A 233 3.24 -1.84 -20.03
N ALA A 234 3.21 -0.56 -19.68
CA ALA A 234 2.01 0.10 -19.17
C ALA A 234 1.96 1.56 -19.60
N GLU A 235 0.75 2.05 -19.86
CA GLU A 235 0.51 3.48 -20.03
C GLU A 235 0.42 4.14 -18.64
N LEU A 236 1.24 5.17 -18.43
CA LEU A 236 1.37 5.92 -17.19
C LEU A 236 1.24 7.42 -17.48
N LEU A 237 0.83 8.20 -16.47
CA LEU A 237 0.63 9.64 -16.63
C LEU A 237 1.72 10.43 -15.92
N ASP A 238 2.29 11.44 -16.58
CA ASP A 238 3.19 12.39 -15.93
C ASP A 238 2.42 13.46 -15.12
N MET A 239 3.17 14.37 -14.48
CA MET A 239 2.63 15.47 -13.68
C MET A 239 1.79 16.47 -14.52
N GLN A 240 1.95 16.48 -15.84
CA GLN A 240 1.16 17.30 -16.77
C GLN A 240 -0.06 16.52 -17.32
N GLY A 241 -0.22 15.25 -16.96
CA GLY A 241 -1.26 14.36 -17.50
C GLY A 241 -0.95 13.81 -18.89
N GLN A 242 0.29 13.94 -19.36
CA GLN A 242 0.74 13.32 -20.61
C GLN A 242 0.98 11.83 -20.40
N LYS A 243 0.67 11.05 -21.44
CA LYS A 243 0.81 9.60 -21.44
C LYS A 243 2.24 9.21 -21.82
N HIS A 244 2.79 8.27 -21.06
CA HIS A 244 4.07 7.62 -21.30
C HIS A 244 3.91 6.11 -21.25
N HIS A 245 4.70 5.40 -22.04
CA HIS A 245 4.85 3.96 -21.91
C HIS A 245 6.04 3.62 -21.00
N LEU A 246 5.85 2.71 -20.05
CA LEU A 246 6.92 2.26 -19.15
C LEU A 246 8.18 1.86 -19.94
N PHE A 247 8.01 1.19 -21.07
CA PHE A 247 9.13 0.71 -21.88
C PHE A 247 10.00 1.82 -22.49
N GLU A 248 9.53 3.08 -22.52
CA GLU A 248 10.35 4.25 -22.85
C GLU A 248 11.56 4.39 -21.91
N ALA A 249 11.46 3.93 -20.66
CA ALA A 249 12.54 3.99 -19.69
C ALA A 249 13.76 3.10 -20.04
N PHE A 250 13.59 2.13 -20.93
CA PHE A 250 14.64 1.16 -21.31
C PHE A 250 15.40 1.56 -22.57
N ALA A 251 15.03 2.66 -23.23
CA ALA A 251 15.62 3.06 -24.52
C ALA A 251 17.15 3.24 -24.46
N ASP A 252 17.69 3.59 -23.29
CA ASP A 252 19.12 3.83 -23.07
C ASP A 252 19.91 2.57 -22.66
N GLY A 253 19.28 1.39 -22.66
CA GLY A 253 19.93 0.14 -22.24
C GLY A 253 20.31 0.09 -20.76
N LYS A 254 19.70 0.94 -19.93
CA LYS A 254 19.86 0.98 -18.48
C LYS A 254 18.99 -0.07 -17.80
N TYR A 255 19.38 -0.46 -16.58
CA TYR A 255 18.46 -1.12 -15.67
C TYR A 255 17.39 -0.12 -15.24
N VAL A 256 16.21 -0.62 -14.89
CA VAL A 256 15.10 0.19 -14.40
C VAL A 256 14.70 -0.28 -13.01
N LEU A 257 14.71 0.62 -12.03
CA LEU A 257 14.15 0.41 -10.71
C LEU A 257 12.77 1.07 -10.66
N LEU A 258 11.71 0.26 -10.57
CA LEU A 258 10.37 0.75 -10.26
C LEU A 258 10.25 0.99 -8.76
N ASP A 259 9.75 2.16 -8.39
CA ASP A 259 9.43 2.56 -7.01
C ASP A 259 7.93 2.85 -6.91
N PHE A 260 7.16 1.86 -6.45
CA PHE A 260 5.74 2.01 -6.21
C PHE A 260 5.53 2.71 -4.87
N TRP A 261 4.99 3.93 -4.90
CA TRP A 261 4.89 4.78 -3.72
C TRP A 261 3.54 5.52 -3.64
N GLY A 262 3.26 6.16 -2.51
CA GLY A 262 2.01 6.91 -2.30
C GLY A 262 2.11 8.03 -1.26
N ILE A 263 1.22 9.01 -1.36
CA ILE A 263 1.02 10.08 -0.38
C ILE A 263 0.65 9.45 0.96
N GLY A 264 1.27 9.94 2.04
CA GLY A 264 1.05 9.42 3.39
C GLY A 264 1.80 8.11 3.69
N CYS A 265 2.55 7.55 2.73
CA CYS A 265 3.41 6.40 2.97
C CYS A 265 4.70 6.83 3.70
N GLY A 266 4.72 6.65 5.03
CA GLY A 266 5.89 6.95 5.87
C GLY A 266 7.19 6.31 5.35
N PRO A 267 7.23 4.98 5.14
CA PRO A 267 8.44 4.31 4.66
C PRO A 267 8.91 4.75 3.27
N CYS A 268 7.99 5.12 2.36
CA CYS A 268 8.35 5.68 1.05
C CYS A 268 9.08 7.04 1.19
N MET A 269 8.67 7.86 2.16
CA MET A 269 9.35 9.13 2.43
C MET A 269 10.70 8.92 3.12
N MET A 270 10.84 7.86 3.93
CA MET A 270 12.11 7.49 4.55
C MET A 270 13.13 6.99 3.52
N SER A 271 12.71 6.26 2.47
CA SER A 271 13.65 5.77 1.45
C SER A 271 14.19 6.85 0.52
N GLU A 272 13.45 7.95 0.34
CA GLU A 272 13.74 8.97 -0.67
C GLU A 272 15.13 9.61 -0.57
N PRO A 273 15.65 10.00 0.61
CA PRO A 273 17.00 10.54 0.74
C PRO A 273 18.08 9.56 0.28
N GLU A 274 17.99 8.29 0.69
CA GLU A 274 18.97 7.26 0.28
C GLU A 274 18.85 6.96 -1.22
N MET A 275 17.62 6.88 -1.74
CA MET A 275 17.38 6.68 -3.17
C MET A 275 17.91 7.83 -4.04
N LYS A 276 17.89 9.08 -3.56
CA LYS A 276 18.51 10.21 -4.27
C LYS A 276 20.01 10.05 -4.39
N GLU A 277 20.69 9.71 -3.30
CA GLU A 277 22.12 9.46 -3.34
C GLU A 277 22.47 8.27 -4.23
N PHE A 278 21.68 7.20 -4.15
CA PHE A 278 21.81 6.04 -5.04
C PHE A 278 21.63 6.42 -6.51
N TYR A 279 20.59 7.19 -6.84
CA TYR A 279 20.32 7.62 -8.19
C TYR A 279 21.46 8.47 -8.75
N GLU A 280 21.99 9.42 -7.97
CA GLU A 280 23.14 10.23 -8.40
C GLU A 280 24.39 9.39 -8.67
N LYS A 281 24.65 8.36 -7.86
CA LYS A 281 25.77 7.42 -8.05
C LYS A 281 25.56 6.48 -9.25
N MET A 282 24.31 6.14 -9.56
CA MET A 282 23.98 5.04 -10.47
C MET A 282 23.29 5.47 -11.77
N LYS A 283 23.02 6.76 -11.98
CA LYS A 283 22.25 7.29 -13.14
C LYS A 283 22.77 6.91 -14.53
N ASP A 284 24.06 6.56 -14.64
CA ASP A 284 24.63 6.06 -15.90
C ASP A 284 24.27 4.59 -16.18
N LYS A 285 23.93 3.82 -15.14
CA LYS A 285 23.58 2.39 -15.21
C LYS A 285 22.09 2.11 -14.95
N ILE A 286 21.42 2.97 -14.18
CA ILE A 286 20.07 2.75 -13.64
C ILE A 286 19.22 3.99 -13.87
N GLU A 287 17.97 3.78 -14.29
CA GLU A 287 16.89 4.76 -14.26
C GLU A 287 15.90 4.38 -13.14
N ILE A 288 15.40 5.36 -12.38
CA ILE A 288 14.36 5.13 -11.38
C ILE A 288 13.03 5.66 -11.92
N ILE A 289 12.00 4.83 -11.87
CA ILE A 289 10.63 5.24 -12.22
C ILE A 289 9.77 5.16 -10.97
N GLY A 290 9.43 6.32 -10.41
CA GLY A 290 8.45 6.43 -9.35
C GLY A 290 7.05 6.22 -9.92
N ILE A 291 6.30 5.24 -9.39
CA ILE A 291 4.93 4.93 -9.77
C ILE A 291 4.01 5.25 -8.60
N ASN A 292 3.39 6.43 -8.64
CA ASN A 292 2.46 6.87 -7.62
C ASN A 292 1.10 6.16 -7.72
N GLN A 293 0.55 5.74 -6.57
CA GLN A 293 -0.70 4.97 -6.45
C GLN A 293 -1.94 5.82 -6.11
N ASN A 294 -1.79 7.12 -5.85
CA ASN A 294 -2.90 8.01 -5.52
C ASN A 294 -3.64 8.46 -6.77
N LYS A 295 -4.75 9.18 -6.60
CA LYS A 295 -5.42 9.87 -7.70
C LYS A 295 -4.47 10.91 -8.31
N LEU A 296 -4.50 11.05 -9.64
CA LEU A 296 -3.69 12.01 -10.38
C LEU A 296 -3.80 13.43 -9.78
N THR A 297 -5.01 13.85 -9.42
CA THR A 297 -5.29 15.20 -8.87
C THR A 297 -4.71 15.44 -7.47
N GLU A 298 -4.61 14.39 -6.65
CA GLU A 298 -3.97 14.44 -5.33
C GLU A 298 -2.45 14.47 -5.49
N TRP A 299 -1.93 13.56 -6.31
CA TRP A 299 -0.51 13.43 -6.62
C TRP A 299 0.09 14.71 -7.20
N GLN A 300 -0.57 15.34 -8.18
CA GLN A 300 -0.11 16.58 -8.83
C GLN A 300 0.02 17.75 -7.85
N LYS A 301 -0.81 17.79 -6.79
CA LYS A 301 -0.83 18.89 -5.82
C LYS A 301 0.17 18.69 -4.68
N HIS A 302 0.54 17.46 -4.38
CA HIS A 302 1.31 17.12 -3.19
C HIS A 302 2.79 17.52 -3.31
N GLU A 303 3.36 18.12 -2.25
CA GLU A 303 4.72 18.66 -2.26
C GLU A 303 5.79 17.57 -2.42
N PHE A 304 5.60 16.42 -1.79
CA PHE A 304 6.53 15.30 -1.92
C PHE A 304 6.65 14.82 -3.38
N SER A 305 5.56 14.82 -4.16
CA SER A 305 5.59 14.46 -5.58
C SER A 305 6.53 15.37 -6.39
N LYS A 306 6.65 16.63 -5.99
CA LYS A 306 7.48 17.65 -6.67
C LYS A 306 8.95 17.59 -6.27
N ARG A 307 9.30 16.83 -5.22
CA ARG A 307 10.67 16.65 -4.73
C ARG A 307 11.41 15.49 -5.38
N ILE A 308 10.69 14.58 -6.05
CA ILE A 308 11.25 13.43 -6.77
C ILE A 308 11.98 13.94 -8.01
N ILE A 309 13.24 13.52 -8.17
CA ILE A 309 14.16 14.03 -9.20
C ILE A 309 14.30 13.09 -10.41
N TRP A 310 13.79 11.87 -10.30
CA TRP A 310 13.70 10.90 -11.39
C TRP A 310 12.31 10.92 -12.02
N LYS A 311 12.07 10.11 -13.06
CA LYS A 311 10.76 10.06 -13.71
C LYS A 311 9.70 9.62 -12.70
N ASN A 312 8.69 10.47 -12.50
CA ASN A 312 7.61 10.23 -11.55
C ASN A 312 6.30 10.23 -12.32
N TRP A 313 5.65 9.07 -12.34
CA TRP A 313 4.44 8.83 -13.11
C TRP A 313 3.33 8.26 -12.22
N ASN A 314 2.08 8.43 -12.64
CA ASN A 314 0.90 8.00 -11.93
C ASN A 314 0.28 6.75 -12.57
N ASN A 315 -0.07 5.79 -11.72
CA ASN A 315 -0.75 4.56 -12.10
C ASN A 315 -2.28 4.75 -12.10
N ALA A 316 -2.79 5.69 -12.90
CA ALA A 316 -4.21 6.03 -12.92
C ALA A 316 -5.12 4.84 -13.24
N SER A 317 -4.65 3.92 -14.09
CA SER A 317 -5.37 2.69 -14.46
C SER A 317 -5.32 1.59 -13.39
N LYS A 318 -4.49 1.76 -12.36
CA LYS A 318 -4.17 0.76 -11.33
C LYS A 318 -3.66 -0.59 -11.83
N ASP A 319 -3.46 -0.77 -13.13
CA ASP A 319 -3.13 -2.05 -13.75
C ASP A 319 -1.71 -2.50 -13.40
N ILE A 320 -0.73 -1.58 -13.46
CA ILE A 320 0.68 -1.97 -13.33
C ILE A 320 0.98 -2.57 -11.94
N SER A 321 0.50 -1.97 -10.85
CA SER A 321 0.72 -2.50 -9.50
C SER A 321 0.11 -3.88 -9.31
N SER A 322 -1.01 -4.18 -9.96
CA SER A 322 -1.64 -5.52 -9.87
C SER A 322 -0.84 -6.61 -10.60
N ARG A 323 0.02 -6.22 -11.56
CA ARG A 323 0.93 -7.14 -12.28
C ARG A 323 2.27 -7.28 -11.58
N TYR A 324 2.77 -6.22 -10.96
CA TYR A 324 4.13 -6.17 -10.42
C TYR A 324 4.19 -6.36 -8.90
N CYS A 325 3.21 -5.93 -8.12
CA CYS A 325 3.26 -6.03 -6.67
C CYS A 325 2.53 -7.29 -6.19
N ASP A 326 3.28 -8.23 -5.61
CA ASP A 326 2.71 -9.49 -5.09
C ASP A 326 1.94 -9.28 -3.78
N ILE A 327 2.34 -8.25 -3.04
CA ILE A 327 1.75 -7.80 -1.80
C ILE A 327 1.29 -6.36 -2.08
N GLY A 328 -0.01 -6.09 -1.88
CA GLY A 328 -0.62 -4.78 -2.14
C GLY A 328 -0.21 -3.68 -1.15
N ALA A 329 1.07 -3.63 -0.79
CA ALA A 329 1.67 -2.68 0.14
C ALA A 329 2.77 -1.87 -0.54
N ILE A 330 3.04 -0.69 0.01
CA ILE A 330 4.05 0.25 -0.46
C ILE A 330 4.98 0.68 0.69
N PRO A 331 6.25 1.03 0.43
CA PRO A 331 6.89 1.02 -0.87
C PRO A 331 7.05 -0.40 -1.41
N TYR A 332 7.03 -0.53 -2.72
CA TYR A 332 7.32 -1.77 -3.41
C TYR A 332 8.32 -1.48 -4.51
N TYR A 333 9.37 -2.30 -4.60
CA TYR A 333 10.46 -2.09 -5.54
C TYR A 333 10.55 -3.26 -6.51
N VAL A 334 10.81 -2.95 -7.78
CA VAL A 334 11.09 -3.95 -8.81
C VAL A 334 12.31 -3.53 -9.61
N MET A 335 13.35 -4.36 -9.60
CA MET A 335 14.51 -4.17 -10.47
C MET A 335 14.32 -4.94 -11.78
N ILE A 336 14.49 -4.26 -12.90
CA ILE A 336 14.32 -4.81 -14.24
C ILE A 336 15.61 -4.58 -15.05
N SER A 337 16.06 -5.62 -15.74
CA SER A 337 17.22 -5.56 -16.62
C SER A 337 16.94 -4.80 -17.92
N PRO A 338 18.00 -4.39 -18.68
CA PRO A 338 17.83 -3.75 -19.98
C PRO A 338 17.06 -4.57 -21.02
N ASP A 339 17.16 -5.91 -20.97
CA ASP A 339 16.38 -6.85 -21.78
C ASP A 339 14.97 -7.14 -21.20
N LYS A 340 14.52 -6.27 -20.27
CA LYS A 340 13.18 -6.26 -19.70
C LYS A 340 12.85 -7.53 -18.91
N ARG A 341 13.82 -8.12 -18.22
CA ARG A 341 13.60 -9.25 -17.30
C ARG A 341 13.56 -8.75 -15.86
N ILE A 342 12.62 -9.25 -15.08
CA ILE A 342 12.53 -8.91 -13.66
C ILE A 342 13.66 -9.63 -12.92
N LEU A 343 14.53 -8.86 -12.27
CA LEU A 343 15.67 -9.39 -11.53
C LEU A 343 15.39 -9.52 -10.03
N TRP A 344 14.61 -8.60 -9.49
CA TRP A 344 14.34 -8.54 -8.06
C TRP A 344 13.05 -7.82 -7.77
N LYS A 345 12.41 -8.21 -6.67
CA LYS A 345 11.19 -7.62 -6.13
C LYS A 345 11.29 -7.58 -4.61
N SER A 346 10.84 -6.50 -3.99
CA SER A 346 10.73 -6.45 -2.53
C SER A 346 9.70 -5.42 -2.08
N VAL A 347 9.11 -5.69 -0.91
CA VAL A 347 8.18 -4.82 -0.22
C VAL A 347 8.86 -4.19 0.99
N GLY A 348 8.53 -2.93 1.26
CA GLY A 348 9.09 -2.17 2.35
C GLY A 348 10.49 -1.66 2.04
N TYR A 349 11.09 -1.02 3.04
CA TYR A 349 12.39 -0.38 2.92
C TYR A 349 13.24 -0.67 4.16
N GLY A 350 14.48 -1.13 3.93
CA GLY A 350 15.50 -1.27 4.95
C GLY A 350 16.61 -0.24 4.75
N PRO A 351 17.03 0.49 5.80
CA PRO A 351 18.14 1.45 5.71
C PRO A 351 19.41 0.80 5.17
N GLY A 352 20.01 1.38 4.13
CA GLY A 352 21.25 0.88 3.53
C GLY A 352 21.07 -0.06 2.35
N TRP A 353 19.83 -0.41 1.98
CA TRP A 353 19.55 -1.27 0.82
C TRP A 353 20.07 -0.69 -0.48
N PHE A 354 19.88 0.61 -0.70
CA PHE A 354 20.25 1.24 -1.98
C PHE A 354 21.75 1.50 -2.04
N MET A 355 22.39 1.85 -0.92
CA MET A 355 23.85 1.94 -0.86
C MET A 355 24.50 0.58 -1.11
N GLY A 356 24.01 -0.48 -0.47
CA GLY A 356 24.49 -1.84 -0.70
C GLY A 356 24.24 -2.33 -2.14
N MET A 357 23.09 -1.97 -2.72
CA MET A 357 22.82 -2.23 -4.14
C MET A 357 23.84 -1.53 -5.04
N ALA A 358 24.14 -0.23 -4.83
CA ALA A 358 25.15 0.47 -5.63
C ALA A 358 26.53 -0.19 -5.53
N ASP A 359 26.94 -0.59 -4.33
CA ASP A 359 28.21 -1.29 -4.11
C ASP A 359 28.23 -2.64 -4.85
N ALA A 360 27.15 -3.43 -4.76
CA ALA A 360 27.05 -4.71 -5.46
C ALA A 360 27.10 -4.54 -7.00
N PHE A 361 26.45 -3.51 -7.54
CA PHE A 361 26.49 -3.20 -8.98
C PHE A 361 27.85 -2.68 -9.48
N ASN A 362 28.67 -2.11 -8.59
CA ASN A 362 29.98 -1.55 -8.91
C ASN A 362 31.16 -2.47 -8.55
N GLY A 363 30.92 -3.48 -7.71
CA GLY A 363 31.91 -4.41 -7.19
C GLY A 363 31.90 -5.77 -7.88
N LEU A 364 32.22 -6.81 -7.10
CA LEU A 364 32.21 -8.20 -7.56
C LEU A 364 30.81 -8.62 -7.98
N LYS A 365 30.72 -9.34 -9.11
CA LYS A 365 29.47 -9.95 -9.55
C LYS A 365 28.97 -10.91 -8.48
N GLN A 366 27.77 -10.66 -7.99
CA GLN A 366 27.09 -11.41 -6.96
C GLN A 366 25.58 -11.19 -7.08
N ASP A 367 24.80 -12.10 -6.53
CA ASP A 367 23.36 -11.98 -6.36
C ASP A 367 23.06 -11.89 -4.86
N ASN A 368 22.95 -10.67 -4.37
CA ASN A 368 22.57 -10.35 -2.98
C ASN A 368 21.09 -9.94 -2.87
N SER A 369 20.25 -10.37 -3.81
CA SER A 369 18.82 -10.02 -3.85
C SER A 369 18.04 -10.41 -2.58
N ALA A 370 18.52 -11.41 -1.83
CA ALA A 370 17.96 -11.82 -0.54
C ALA A 370 18.32 -10.88 0.62
N ASN A 371 19.42 -10.13 0.51
CA ASN A 371 19.85 -9.15 1.51
C ASN A 371 20.74 -8.08 0.87
N LEU A 372 20.11 -7.00 0.39
CA LEU A 372 20.79 -5.94 -0.35
C LEU A 372 21.77 -5.13 0.49
N SER A 373 21.66 -5.15 1.81
CA SER A 373 22.53 -4.37 2.67
C SER A 373 23.86 -5.07 2.99
N LEU A 374 23.97 -6.37 2.71
CA LEU A 374 25.22 -7.12 2.85
C LEU A 374 25.85 -7.38 1.48
N VAL A 375 27.07 -6.89 1.29
CA VAL A 375 27.77 -6.92 0.01
C VAL A 375 29.13 -7.57 0.19
N ILE A 376 29.49 -8.53 -0.67
CA ILE A 376 30.84 -9.06 -0.76
C ILE A 376 31.69 -8.10 -1.59
N GLN A 377 32.71 -7.54 -0.96
CA GLN A 377 33.61 -6.55 -1.54
C GLN A 377 34.81 -7.21 -2.23
N ASN A 378 35.32 -8.30 -1.65
CA ASN A 378 36.51 -8.98 -2.15
C ASN A 378 36.53 -10.45 -1.74
N VAL A 379 37.21 -11.28 -2.55
CA VAL A 379 37.44 -12.70 -2.28
C VAL A 379 38.91 -13.01 -2.50
N ASN A 380 39.56 -13.63 -1.51
CA ASN A 380 40.92 -14.17 -1.66
C ASN A 380 40.91 -15.66 -1.31
N ALA A 381 41.02 -16.50 -2.34
CA ALA A 381 41.11 -17.94 -2.20
C ALA A 381 42.57 -18.40 -2.40
N ASN A 382 43.13 -19.08 -1.41
CA ASN A 382 44.46 -19.67 -1.49
C ASN A 382 44.51 -21.01 -0.72
N THR A 383 45.68 -21.66 -0.72
CA THR A 383 45.84 -22.99 -0.10
C THR A 383 45.71 -22.99 1.42
N SER A 384 45.82 -21.84 2.09
CA SER A 384 45.68 -21.71 3.54
C SER A 384 44.26 -21.38 3.99
N GLY A 385 43.38 -20.96 3.08
CA GLY A 385 41.99 -20.62 3.37
C GLY A 385 41.37 -19.71 2.31
N THR A 386 40.06 -19.48 2.45
CA THR A 386 39.32 -18.53 1.63
C THR A 386 38.85 -17.38 2.51
N THR A 387 39.32 -16.15 2.26
CA THR A 387 38.80 -14.97 2.95
C THR A 387 37.80 -14.25 2.06
N VAL A 388 36.68 -13.85 2.65
CA VAL A 388 35.63 -13.08 2.00
C VAL A 388 35.42 -11.81 2.81
N SER A 389 35.68 -10.67 2.19
CA SER A 389 35.48 -9.35 2.79
C SER A 389 34.07 -8.87 2.48
N PHE A 390 33.36 -8.47 3.52
CA PHE A 390 31.99 -7.99 3.46
C PHE A 390 31.92 -6.53 3.88
N ARG A 391 30.93 -5.84 3.33
CA ARG A 391 30.40 -4.59 3.83
C ARG A 391 28.92 -4.78 4.18
N CYS A 392 28.54 -4.46 5.41
CA CYS A 392 27.15 -4.44 5.84
C CYS A 392 26.72 -2.99 6.04
N TYR A 393 25.65 -2.57 5.35
CA TYR A 393 24.95 -1.31 5.56
C TYR A 393 23.75 -1.51 6.49
N SER A 394 23.49 -0.54 7.35
CA SER A 394 22.29 -0.52 8.20
C SER A 394 22.09 0.87 8.82
N HIS A 395 21.00 1.04 9.55
CA HIS A 395 20.87 2.15 10.48
C HIS A 395 21.84 1.95 11.66
N LYS A 396 22.47 3.02 12.15
CA LYS A 396 23.47 2.96 13.24
C LYS A 396 23.00 2.24 14.51
N ASP A 397 21.70 2.31 14.78
CA ASP A 397 21.08 1.73 15.99
C ASP A 397 20.52 0.30 15.75
N TYR A 398 20.64 -0.25 14.54
CA TYR A 398 20.16 -1.59 14.21
C TYR A 398 21.31 -2.58 14.27
N TRP A 399 21.05 -3.72 14.91
CA TRP A 399 22.01 -4.80 14.98
C TRP A 399 21.89 -5.73 13.77
N PHE A 400 22.99 -6.42 13.46
CA PHE A 400 23.02 -7.58 12.57
C PHE A 400 23.83 -8.71 13.23
N ARG A 401 23.56 -9.96 12.84
CA ARG A 401 24.30 -11.15 13.28
C ARG A 401 24.73 -11.96 12.07
N ILE A 402 25.84 -12.66 12.22
CA ILE A 402 26.28 -13.71 11.29
C ILE A 402 26.41 -14.99 12.09
N ALA A 403 25.71 -16.04 11.67
CA ALA A 403 25.72 -17.31 12.37
C ALA A 403 27.07 -18.02 12.19
N LYS A 404 27.60 -18.62 13.26
CA LYS A 404 28.91 -19.30 13.20
C LYS A 404 28.94 -20.53 12.30
N ASP A 405 27.78 -21.08 11.98
CA ASP A 405 27.59 -22.22 11.08
C ASP A 405 27.43 -21.80 9.61
N SER A 406 27.61 -20.51 9.31
CA SER A 406 27.73 -20.01 7.93
C SER A 406 28.79 -20.79 7.15
N TYR A 407 28.58 -20.94 5.85
CA TYR A 407 29.49 -21.68 4.98
C TYR A 407 29.47 -21.13 3.55
N LEU A 408 30.53 -21.45 2.80
CA LEU A 408 30.53 -21.29 1.35
C LEU A 408 30.09 -22.60 0.70
N GLU A 409 29.32 -22.52 -0.37
CA GLU A 409 28.99 -23.67 -1.21
C GLU A 409 29.51 -23.45 -2.63
N ALA A 410 30.29 -24.42 -3.11
CA ALA A 410 30.77 -24.41 -4.50
C ALA A 410 30.90 -25.83 -5.01
N ASN A 411 30.46 -26.08 -6.25
CA ASN A 411 30.50 -27.40 -6.90
C ASN A 411 29.88 -28.53 -6.05
N GLY A 412 28.81 -28.23 -5.31
CA GLY A 412 28.11 -29.19 -4.44
C GLY A 412 28.86 -29.55 -3.15
N LYS A 413 29.93 -28.83 -2.79
CA LYS A 413 30.68 -29.00 -1.54
C LYS A 413 30.53 -27.77 -0.64
N LYS A 414 30.37 -28.00 0.67
CA LYS A 414 30.36 -26.96 1.72
C LYS A 414 31.75 -26.73 2.29
N TYR A 415 32.09 -25.47 2.54
CA TYR A 415 33.36 -25.01 3.13
C TYR A 415 33.04 -24.17 4.36
N LYS A 416 33.43 -24.66 5.54
CA LYS A 416 32.98 -24.11 6.82
C LYS A 416 33.66 -22.77 7.14
N LEU A 417 32.92 -21.90 7.83
CA LEU A 417 33.49 -20.73 8.49
C LEU A 417 34.43 -21.17 9.62
N THR A 418 35.63 -20.62 9.65
CA THR A 418 36.68 -20.96 10.63
C THR A 418 37.10 -19.77 11.49
N ALA A 419 36.97 -18.53 10.98
CA ALA A 419 37.25 -17.32 11.74
C ALA A 419 36.47 -16.11 11.21
N ALA A 420 36.33 -15.08 12.05
CA ALA A 420 35.78 -13.79 11.68
C ALA A 420 36.65 -12.68 12.25
N ASP A 421 36.82 -11.59 11.48
CA ASP A 421 37.51 -10.37 11.88
C ASP A 421 36.59 -9.16 11.66
N GLY A 422 36.59 -8.21 12.59
CA GLY A 422 35.74 -7.02 12.57
C GLY A 422 34.33 -7.18 13.19
N ILE A 423 33.86 -8.42 13.36
CA ILE A 423 32.59 -8.76 14.01
C ILE A 423 32.73 -9.94 14.97
N LYS A 424 31.70 -10.19 15.77
CA LYS A 424 31.55 -11.40 16.58
C LYS A 424 30.41 -12.26 16.03
N LEU A 425 30.67 -13.56 15.87
CA LEU A 425 29.68 -14.53 15.40
C LEU A 425 28.65 -14.83 16.49
N ASP A 426 27.41 -15.12 16.09
CA ASP A 426 26.25 -15.36 16.98
C ASP A 426 25.90 -14.22 17.96
N GLU A 427 26.54 -13.06 17.85
CA GLU A 427 26.35 -11.88 18.71
C GLU A 427 25.82 -10.69 17.90
N ASP A 428 25.18 -9.73 18.60
CA ASP A 428 24.76 -8.45 18.01
C ASP A 428 25.97 -7.61 17.58
N ASN A 429 26.01 -7.24 16.30
CA ASN A 429 26.99 -6.33 15.73
C ASN A 429 26.29 -5.07 15.21
N PHE A 430 26.99 -3.94 15.21
CA PHE A 430 26.44 -2.64 14.79
C PHE A 430 27.34 -2.00 13.73
N THR A 431 26.71 -1.27 12.80
CA THR A 431 27.40 -0.48 11.79
C THR A 431 28.01 0.79 12.39
N LYS A 432 29.25 1.13 12.01
CA LYS A 432 30.05 2.15 12.73
C LYS A 432 30.45 3.35 11.88
N VAL A 433 30.62 3.17 10.57
CA VAL A 433 31.14 4.18 9.66
C VAL A 433 29.98 4.83 8.93
N LYS A 434 29.88 6.15 8.94
CA LYS A 434 28.82 6.87 8.23
C LYS A 434 28.89 6.58 6.72
N ALA A 435 27.76 6.21 6.11
CA ALA A 435 27.69 5.82 4.70
C ALA A 435 27.53 6.99 3.73
N SER A 436 27.16 8.17 4.24
CA SER A 436 26.91 9.39 3.47
C SER A 436 27.50 10.62 4.17
N GLU A 437 27.91 11.62 3.40
CA GLU A 437 28.28 12.93 3.96
C GLU A 437 27.04 13.72 4.42
N ALA A 438 25.84 13.36 3.96
CA ALA A 438 24.60 14.05 4.26
C ALA A 438 24.33 14.18 5.76
N THR A 439 23.87 15.35 6.19
CA THR A 439 23.66 15.68 7.61
C THR A 439 22.20 15.57 8.03
N ASP A 440 21.28 15.27 7.12
CA ASP A 440 19.89 15.02 7.49
C ASP A 440 19.80 13.79 8.40
N GLU A 441 18.84 13.84 9.32
CA GLU A 441 18.70 12.86 10.40
C GLU A 441 18.53 11.44 9.87
N PHE A 442 17.90 11.27 8.71
CA PHE A 442 17.64 9.95 8.17
C PHE A 442 18.91 9.35 7.52
N LEU A 443 19.42 9.99 6.47
CA LEU A 443 20.57 9.49 5.71
C LEU A 443 21.86 9.54 6.54
N GLY A 444 21.99 10.52 7.43
CA GLY A 444 23.12 10.66 8.35
C GLY A 444 23.25 9.53 9.36
N ASN A 445 22.19 8.74 9.58
CA ASN A 445 22.18 7.57 10.45
C ASN A 445 22.37 6.24 9.70
N ILE A 446 22.46 6.27 8.36
CA ILE A 446 22.86 5.09 7.59
C ILE A 446 24.38 4.95 7.71
N CYS A 447 24.81 3.81 8.22
CA CYS A 447 26.20 3.47 8.45
C CYS A 447 26.54 2.15 7.77
N TYR A 448 27.83 1.87 7.63
CA TYR A 448 28.35 0.58 7.27
C TYR A 448 29.43 0.09 8.24
N THR A 449 29.70 -1.21 8.22
CA THR A 449 30.88 -1.82 8.82
C THR A 449 31.46 -2.82 7.83
N ASP A 450 32.77 -2.77 7.67
CA ASP A 450 33.53 -3.76 6.92
C ASP A 450 34.01 -4.86 7.88
N PHE A 451 33.93 -6.10 7.44
CA PHE A 451 34.38 -7.27 8.20
C PHE A 451 34.84 -8.37 7.25
N THR A 452 35.61 -9.32 7.75
CA THR A 452 36.12 -10.44 6.95
C THR A 452 35.78 -11.76 7.61
N LEU A 453 35.30 -12.70 6.80
CA LEU A 453 35.08 -14.07 7.21
C LEU A 453 36.11 -14.97 6.52
N THR A 454 36.68 -15.90 7.29
CA THR A 454 37.66 -16.88 6.79
C THR A 454 37.02 -18.25 6.79
N PHE A 455 37.07 -18.92 5.65
CA PHE A 455 36.53 -20.26 5.44
C PHE A 455 37.63 -21.25 5.09
N GLU A 456 37.29 -22.54 5.15
CA GLU A 456 38.13 -23.61 4.60
C GLU A 456 38.56 -23.30 3.15
N PRO A 457 39.78 -23.69 2.75
CA PRO A 457 40.24 -23.50 1.38
C PRO A 457 39.39 -24.34 0.40
N PHE A 458 39.15 -23.79 -0.79
CA PHE A 458 38.55 -24.58 -1.86
C PHE A 458 39.48 -25.72 -2.30
N ASP A 459 38.94 -26.90 -2.57
CA ASP A 459 39.72 -28.01 -3.14
C ASP A 459 40.31 -27.62 -4.51
N THR A 460 39.52 -26.85 -5.27
CA THR A 460 39.89 -26.20 -6.52
C THR A 460 39.10 -24.91 -6.60
N THR A 461 39.77 -23.79 -6.85
CA THR A 461 39.13 -22.46 -6.91
C THR A 461 38.01 -22.45 -7.96
N PRO A 462 36.73 -22.26 -7.55
CA PRO A 462 35.61 -22.26 -8.48
C PRO A 462 35.53 -20.93 -9.24
N ALA A 463 34.72 -20.89 -10.29
CA ALA A 463 34.40 -19.62 -10.95
C ALA A 463 33.48 -18.74 -10.07
N THR A 464 32.48 -19.38 -9.45
CA THR A 464 31.56 -18.75 -8.52
C THR A 464 31.30 -19.65 -7.31
N PHE A 465 30.83 -19.05 -6.22
CA PHE A 465 30.33 -19.76 -5.03
C PHE A 465 29.12 -19.03 -4.47
N ASP A 466 28.40 -19.71 -3.58
CA ASP A 466 27.34 -19.11 -2.77
C ASP A 466 27.83 -18.97 -1.33
N PHE A 467 27.51 -17.85 -0.67
CA PHE A 467 27.63 -17.70 0.78
C PHE A 467 26.25 -17.99 1.40
N ILE A 468 26.18 -18.92 2.34
CA ILE A 468 24.96 -19.32 3.04
C ILE A 468 25.16 -19.06 4.53
N GLU A 469 24.23 -18.33 5.16
CA GLU A 469 24.29 -18.04 6.60
C GLU A 469 24.07 -19.29 7.47
N GLY A 470 23.25 -20.25 7.01
CA GLY A 470 23.00 -21.51 7.70
C GLY A 470 21.93 -22.35 7.01
N ASP A 471 21.64 -23.54 7.55
CA ASP A 471 20.64 -24.47 6.99
C ASP A 471 19.21 -24.24 7.55
N VAL A 472 18.98 -23.10 8.23
CA VAL A 472 17.68 -22.78 8.85
C VAL A 472 16.72 -22.11 7.88
N GLN A 473 15.42 -22.29 8.10
CA GLN A 473 14.40 -21.57 7.34
C GLN A 473 14.55 -20.05 7.56
N GLY A 474 14.76 -19.30 6.48
CA GLY A 474 15.00 -17.86 6.53
C GLY A 474 16.47 -17.45 6.56
N ALA A 475 17.41 -18.41 6.55
CA ALA A 475 18.83 -18.10 6.35
C ALA A 475 19.02 -17.36 5.03
N PHE A 476 19.72 -16.23 5.06
CA PHE A 476 19.98 -15.47 3.85
C PHE A 476 21.15 -16.08 3.08
N VAL A 477 21.13 -15.86 1.76
CA VAL A 477 22.14 -16.39 0.83
C VAL A 477 22.58 -15.27 -0.10
N ILE A 478 23.89 -15.16 -0.32
CA ILE A 478 24.45 -14.38 -1.43
C ILE A 478 24.92 -15.38 -2.48
N ARG A 479 24.30 -15.35 -3.66
CA ARG A 479 24.52 -16.35 -4.71
C ARG A 479 25.50 -15.89 -5.77
N ASN A 480 26.07 -16.85 -6.50
CA ASN A 480 26.83 -16.61 -7.72
C ASN A 480 27.96 -15.58 -7.56
N VAL A 481 28.62 -15.57 -6.39
CA VAL A 481 29.70 -14.65 -6.06
C VAL A 481 30.92 -15.01 -6.90
N SER A 482 31.41 -14.07 -7.71
CA SER A 482 32.63 -14.26 -8.50
C SER A 482 33.86 -14.36 -7.62
N VAL A 483 34.74 -15.31 -7.92
CA VAL A 483 36.06 -15.42 -7.26
C VAL A 483 37.12 -14.55 -7.96
N LYS A 484 36.83 -14.03 -9.15
CA LYS A 484 37.72 -13.20 -9.96
C LYS A 484 37.08 -11.87 -10.36
#